data_AF-A0A2S2N7I2-F1
#
_entry.id   AF-A0A2S2N7I2-F1
#
_cell.length_a   1.000
_cell.length_b   1.000
_cell.length_c   1.000
_cell.angle_alpha   90.00
_cell.angle_beta   90.00
_cell.angle_gamma   90.00
#
_symmetry.space_group_name_H-M   'P 1'
#
loop_
_entity.id
_entity.type
_entity.pdbx_description
1 polymer ?
#
loop_
_entity_poly.entity_id
_entity_poly.type
_entity_poly.pdbx_seq_one_letter_code
_entity_poly.pdbx_strand_id
1 'polypeptide(L)'
;MSTHVKGLIIDAFGELRDQLESVKEDMESNCFICGIGKDYFDKVPHGFDTHVQEEHNLANYMFFLMHLINKPDTEYTGQETYVWNMYQQRCWDFFPVGDCFRKQYDEELCGGGGV
;
A
#
# COMPACT_ATOMS: atom_id res chain seq x y z
N MET A 1 46.64 9.69 3.19
CA MET A 1 45.61 10.68 3.53
C MET A 1 44.59 10.92 2.41
N SER A 2 44.97 11.16 1.14
CA SER A 2 43.98 11.47 0.07
C SER A 2 43.09 10.29 -0.41
N THR A 3 43.55 9.04 -0.29
CA THR A 3 42.78 7.84 -0.67
C THR A 3 41.71 7.45 0.35
N HIS A 4 41.89 7.82 1.62
CA HIS A 4 40.95 7.50 2.70
C HIS A 4 39.66 8.33 2.58
N VAL A 5 39.79 9.64 2.31
CA VAL A 5 38.63 10.53 2.12
C VAL A 5 37.82 10.13 0.87
N LYS A 6 38.50 9.71 -0.21
CA LYS A 6 37.83 9.21 -1.41
C LYS A 6 37.13 7.87 -1.17
N GLY A 7 37.70 6.99 -0.34
CA GLY A 7 37.09 5.72 0.05
C GLY A 7 35.79 5.90 0.84
N LEU A 8 35.76 6.83 1.81
CA LEU A 8 34.56 7.16 2.58
C LEU A 8 33.43 7.72 1.71
N ILE A 9 33.77 8.52 0.69
CA ILE A 9 32.79 9.06 -0.25
C ILE A 9 32.21 7.94 -1.12
N ILE A 10 33.04 7.02 -1.62
CA ILE A 10 32.59 5.89 -2.45
C ILE A 10 31.70 4.93 -1.64
N ASP A 11 32.05 4.67 -0.39
CA ASP A 11 31.27 3.83 0.53
C ASP A 11 29.88 4.42 0.79
N ALA A 12 29.80 5.72 1.11
CA ALA A 12 28.53 6.42 1.32
C ALA A 12 27.64 6.45 0.05
N PHE A 13 28.24 6.62 -1.14
CA PHE A 13 27.48 6.53 -2.40
C PHE A 13 27.03 5.10 -2.72
N GLY A 14 27.83 4.10 -2.34
CA GLY A 14 27.44 2.70 -2.42
C GLY A 14 26.23 2.41 -1.54
N GLU A 15 26.30 2.80 -0.27
CA GLU A 15 25.19 2.62 0.69
C GLU A 15 23.91 3.31 0.22
N LEU A 16 23.99 4.56 -0.28
CA LEU A 16 22.83 5.28 -0.81
C LEU A 16 22.20 4.58 -2.02
N ARG A 17 23.00 3.94 -2.88
CA ARG A 17 22.49 3.18 -4.01
C ARG A 17 21.78 1.92 -3.52
N ASP A 18 22.41 1.18 -2.61
CA ASP A 18 21.86 -0.07 -2.10
C ASP A 18 20.55 0.18 -1.33
N GLN A 19 20.44 1.30 -0.61
CA GLN A 19 19.18 1.76 0.01
C GLN A 19 18.08 2.04 -1.04
N LEU A 20 18.42 2.73 -2.13
CA LEU A 20 17.47 3.04 -3.20
C LEU A 20 16.99 1.76 -3.91
N GLU A 21 17.90 0.82 -4.17
CA GLU A 21 17.56 -0.47 -4.78
C GLU A 21 16.67 -1.29 -3.85
N SER A 22 16.98 -1.36 -2.56
CA SER A 22 16.13 -2.05 -1.56
C SER A 22 14.71 -1.49 -1.53
N VAL A 23 14.56 -0.17 -1.49
CA VAL A 23 13.22 0.45 -1.47
C VAL A 23 12.45 0.14 -2.76
N LYS A 24 13.14 0.14 -3.91
CA LYS A 24 12.52 -0.18 -5.19
C LYS A 24 12.07 -1.65 -5.23
N GLU A 25 12.91 -2.57 -4.79
CA GLU A 25 12.58 -3.99 -4.72
C GLU A 25 11.41 -4.26 -3.77
N ASP A 26 11.36 -3.56 -2.63
CA ASP A 26 10.24 -3.66 -1.68
C ASP A 26 8.93 -3.17 -2.29
N MET A 27 8.95 -2.08 -3.07
CA MET A 27 7.77 -1.55 -3.76
C MET A 27 7.28 -2.46 -4.90
N GLU A 28 8.16 -3.23 -5.52
CA GLU A 28 7.81 -4.18 -6.59
C GLU A 28 7.41 -5.56 -6.05
N SER A 29 7.83 -5.91 -4.84
CA SER A 29 7.56 -7.21 -4.22
C SER A 29 6.38 -7.21 -3.26
N ASN A 30 6.07 -6.09 -2.63
CA ASN A 30 5.00 -5.98 -1.64
C ASN A 30 4.08 -4.79 -1.95
N CYS A 31 2.78 -4.94 -1.69
CA CYS A 31 1.87 -3.82 -1.83
C CYS A 31 2.10 -2.79 -0.71
N PHE A 32 2.23 -1.51 -1.07
CA PHE A 32 2.49 -0.44 -0.10
C PHE A 32 1.37 -0.25 0.96
N ILE A 33 0.11 -0.54 0.60
CA ILE A 33 -1.04 -0.30 1.49
C ILE A 33 -1.26 -1.47 2.45
N CYS A 34 -1.28 -2.70 1.94
CA CYS A 34 -1.58 -3.88 2.76
C CYS A 34 -0.36 -4.66 3.21
N GLY A 35 0.81 -4.42 2.63
CA GLY A 35 2.04 -5.17 2.94
C GLY A 35 2.02 -6.63 2.50
N ILE A 36 1.01 -7.05 1.71
CA ILE A 36 0.93 -8.41 1.18
C ILE A 36 1.89 -8.52 -0.02
N GLY A 37 2.71 -9.58 0.00
CA GLY A 37 3.66 -9.86 -1.07
C GLY A 37 2.99 -10.32 -2.36
N LYS A 38 3.65 -10.05 -3.49
CA LYS A 38 3.23 -10.45 -4.84
C LYS A 38 2.96 -11.95 -4.95
N ASP A 39 3.69 -12.77 -4.18
CA ASP A 39 3.53 -14.24 -4.17
C ASP A 39 2.09 -14.68 -3.88
N TYR A 40 1.34 -13.89 -3.10
CA TYR A 40 -0.08 -14.17 -2.82
C TYR A 40 -0.97 -13.90 -4.05
N PHE A 41 -0.67 -12.84 -4.80
CA PHE A 41 -1.50 -12.36 -5.92
C PHE A 41 -1.12 -12.99 -7.27
N ASP A 42 0.14 -13.42 -7.43
CA ASP A 42 0.66 -14.06 -8.64
C ASP A 42 0.09 -15.47 -8.90
N LYS A 43 -0.81 -15.96 -8.02
CA LYS A 43 -1.70 -17.09 -8.32
C LYS A 43 -2.56 -16.83 -9.56
N VAL A 44 -2.83 -15.56 -9.87
CA VAL A 44 -3.53 -15.09 -11.07
C VAL A 44 -2.55 -14.29 -11.91
N PRO A 45 -2.49 -14.48 -13.24
CA PRO A 45 -1.62 -13.69 -14.10
C PRO A 45 -1.93 -12.20 -13.96
N HIS A 46 -0.90 -11.39 -13.72
CA HIS A 46 -1.01 -9.94 -13.47
C HIS A 46 -1.89 -9.57 -12.28
N GLY A 47 -2.03 -10.48 -11.30
CA GLY A 47 -2.83 -10.25 -10.10
C GLY A 47 -2.27 -9.12 -9.24
N PHE A 48 -0.94 -9.07 -9.05
CA PHE A 48 -0.29 -8.03 -8.26
C PHE A 48 -0.41 -6.64 -8.90
N ASP A 49 -0.17 -6.54 -10.22
CA ASP A 49 -0.32 -5.27 -10.97
C ASP A 49 -1.75 -4.74 -10.83
N THR A 50 -2.74 -5.61 -11.00
CA THR A 50 -4.16 -5.25 -10.85
C THR A 50 -4.47 -4.82 -9.42
N HIS A 51 -3.92 -5.53 -8.42
CA HIS A 51 -4.10 -5.17 -7.01
C HIS A 51 -3.54 -3.79 -6.69
N VAL A 52 -2.36 -3.43 -7.20
CA VAL A 52 -1.76 -2.10 -6.94
C VAL A 52 -2.45 -1.00 -7.75
N GLN A 53 -2.91 -1.29 -8.97
CA GLN A 53 -3.50 -0.26 -9.86
C GLN A 53 -4.98 0.00 -9.62
N GLU A 54 -5.76 -1.03 -9.31
CA GLU A 54 -7.23 -0.95 -9.19
C GLU A 54 -7.70 -1.01 -7.74
N GLU A 55 -7.16 -1.94 -6.92
CA GLU A 55 -7.62 -2.13 -5.53
C GLU A 55 -6.92 -1.15 -4.57
N HIS A 56 -5.60 -1.17 -4.55
CA HIS A 56 -4.74 -0.45 -3.60
C HIS A 56 -3.88 0.63 -4.28
N ASN A 57 -4.54 1.48 -5.07
CA ASN A 57 -3.87 2.57 -5.76
C ASN A 57 -3.59 3.75 -4.83
N LEU A 58 -2.32 4.09 -4.65
CA LEU A 58 -1.87 5.19 -3.79
C LEU A 58 -2.51 6.53 -4.16
N ALA A 59 -2.66 6.82 -5.45
CA ALA A 59 -3.27 8.06 -5.91
C ALA A 59 -4.76 8.13 -5.54
N ASN A 60 -5.49 7.01 -5.65
CA ASN A 60 -6.90 6.95 -5.27
C ASN A 60 -7.09 7.23 -3.77
N TYR A 61 -6.21 6.70 -2.90
CA TYR A 61 -6.23 7.02 -1.47
C TYR A 61 -5.96 8.52 -1.20
N MET A 62 -4.99 9.11 -1.90
CA MET A 62 -4.71 10.54 -1.77
C MET A 62 -5.90 11.40 -2.25
N PHE A 63 -6.52 11.04 -3.37
CA PHE A 63 -7.71 11.71 -3.88
C PHE A 63 -8.90 11.56 -2.94
N PHE A 64 -9.07 10.40 -2.31
CA PHE A 64 -10.13 10.17 -1.32
C PHE A 64 -9.95 11.07 -0.09
N LEU A 65 -8.73 11.20 0.44
CA LEU A 65 -8.46 12.12 1.56
C LEU A 65 -8.71 13.57 1.15
N MET A 66 -8.27 13.98 -0.04
CA MET A 66 -8.54 15.31 -0.58
C MET A 66 -10.05 15.56 -0.77
N HIS A 67 -10.80 14.54 -1.20
CA HIS A 67 -12.25 14.60 -1.35
C HIS A 67 -12.93 14.85 -0.01
N LEU A 68 -12.54 14.11 1.04
CA LEU A 68 -13.07 14.32 2.39
C LEU A 68 -12.79 15.73 2.91
N ILE A 69 -11.57 16.26 2.71
CA ILE A 69 -11.20 17.60 3.17
C ILE A 69 -12.01 18.70 2.47
N ASN A 70 -12.31 18.54 1.18
CA ASN A 70 -13.01 19.55 0.38
C ASN A 70 -14.55 19.49 0.47
N LYS A 71 -15.10 18.31 0.81
CA LYS A 71 -16.55 18.09 0.90
C LYS A 71 -17.06 18.48 2.29
N PRO A 72 -18.24 19.13 2.39
CA PRO A 72 -18.83 19.46 3.69
C PRO A 72 -19.26 18.20 4.47
N ASP A 73 -19.12 18.26 5.78
CA ASP A 73 -19.41 17.18 6.72
C ASP A 73 -20.88 16.74 6.73
N THR A 74 -21.79 17.63 6.37
CA THR A 74 -23.23 17.34 6.26
C THR A 74 -23.59 16.40 5.11
N GLU A 75 -22.68 16.22 4.14
CA GLU A 75 -22.92 15.39 2.95
C GLU A 75 -22.15 14.07 2.98
N TYR A 76 -21.45 13.78 4.08
CA TYR A 76 -20.71 12.54 4.21
C TYR A 76 -21.66 11.34 4.24
N THR A 77 -21.30 10.29 3.49
CA THR A 77 -21.91 8.98 3.65
C THR A 77 -21.49 8.35 4.99
N GLY A 78 -22.14 7.26 5.39
CA GLY A 78 -21.79 6.57 6.65
C GLY A 78 -20.32 6.11 6.70
N GLN A 79 -19.78 5.64 5.57
CA GLN A 79 -18.38 5.22 5.46
C GLN A 79 -17.43 6.41 5.50
N GLU A 80 -17.74 7.49 4.77
CA GLU A 80 -16.96 8.74 4.79
C GLU A 80 -16.91 9.34 6.20
N THR A 81 -18.04 9.34 6.91
CA THR A 81 -18.12 9.81 8.30
C THR A 81 -17.24 8.98 9.24
N TYR A 82 -17.23 7.65 9.07
CA TYR A 82 -16.36 6.76 9.85
C TYR A 82 -14.88 7.08 9.64
N VAL A 83 -14.45 7.19 8.37
CA VAL A 83 -13.05 7.52 8.04
C VAL A 83 -12.70 8.95 8.50
N TRP A 84 -13.61 9.90 8.37
CA TRP A 84 -13.40 11.26 8.85
C TRP A 84 -13.20 11.32 10.37
N ASN A 85 -13.99 10.57 11.14
CA ASN A 85 -13.81 10.48 12.59
C ASN A 85 -12.46 9.87 12.97
N MET A 86 -12.04 8.79 12.29
CA MET A 86 -10.71 8.20 12.45
C MET A 86 -9.60 9.21 12.13
N TYR A 87 -9.75 9.95 11.03
CA TYR A 87 -8.81 10.98 10.61
C TYR A 87 -8.64 12.10 11.65
N GLN A 88 -9.75 12.58 12.24
CA GLN A 88 -9.73 13.57 13.32
C GLN A 88 -9.03 13.03 14.58
N GLN A 89 -9.19 11.74 14.87
CA GLN A 89 -8.52 11.05 15.98
C GLN A 89 -7.05 10.70 15.69
N ARG A 90 -6.53 11.04 14.50
CA ARG A 90 -5.21 10.63 14.00
C ARG A 90 -5.00 9.11 14.04
N CYS A 91 -6.09 8.36 13.88
CA CYS A 91 -6.11 6.92 13.82
C CYS A 91 -6.09 6.46 12.35
N TRP A 92 -5.21 5.52 12.03
CA TRP A 92 -5.00 5.01 10.67
C TRP A 92 -5.40 3.53 10.54
N ASP A 93 -6.10 3.00 11.54
CA ASP A 93 -6.51 1.59 11.60
C ASP A 93 -7.55 1.22 10.53
N PHE A 94 -8.07 2.19 9.77
CA PHE A 94 -8.95 1.91 8.63
C PHE A 94 -8.18 1.39 7.40
N PHE A 95 -6.85 1.53 7.35
CA PHE A 95 -6.07 0.96 6.26
C PHE A 95 -6.02 -0.57 6.40
N PRO A 96 -6.18 -1.33 5.30
CA PRO A 96 -6.19 -2.79 5.33
C PRO A 96 -4.77 -3.35 5.44
N VAL A 97 -4.12 -3.18 6.60
CA VAL A 97 -2.75 -3.70 6.83
C VAL A 97 -2.80 -5.20 7.11
N GLY A 98 -2.07 -5.98 6.33
CA GLY A 98 -2.03 -7.45 6.44
C GLY A 98 -3.26 -8.17 5.89
N ASP A 99 -4.21 -7.42 5.32
CA ASP A 99 -5.44 -7.95 4.74
C ASP A 99 -5.78 -7.27 3.41
N CYS A 100 -6.62 -7.89 2.60
CA CYS A 100 -7.14 -7.26 1.39
C CYS A 100 -8.49 -7.85 1.05
N PHE A 101 -9.27 -7.13 0.24
CA PHE A 101 -10.59 -7.57 -0.19
C PHE A 101 -10.56 -9.03 -0.67
N ARG A 102 -9.61 -9.37 -1.54
CA ARG A 102 -9.49 -10.73 -2.06
C ARG A 102 -9.22 -11.79 -0.99
N LYS A 103 -8.43 -11.47 0.03
CA LYS A 103 -8.08 -12.39 1.12
C LYS A 103 -9.26 -12.64 2.06
N GLN A 104 -10.09 -11.62 2.29
CA GLN A 104 -11.29 -11.74 3.12
C GLN A 104 -12.38 -12.58 2.46
N TYR A 105 -12.53 -12.48 1.14
CA TYR A 105 -13.57 -13.17 0.38
C TYR A 105 -13.10 -14.46 -0.31
N ASP A 106 -11.82 -14.84 -0.17
CA ASP A 106 -11.26 -16.05 -0.78
C ASP A 106 -12.02 -17.31 -0.32
N GLU A 107 -12.41 -17.38 0.96
CA GLU A 107 -13.17 -18.49 1.53
C GLU A 107 -14.60 -18.58 0.99
N GLU A 108 -15.25 -17.44 0.72
CA GLU A 108 -16.62 -17.38 0.21
C GLU A 108 -16.68 -17.65 -1.31
N LEU A 109 -15.70 -17.15 -2.07
CA LEU A 109 -15.60 -17.33 -3.52
C LEU A 109 -15.21 -18.77 -3.91
N CYS A 110 -14.40 -19.44 -3.08
CA CYS A 110 -14.09 -20.87 -3.25
C CYS A 110 -15.12 -21.80 -2.60
N GLY A 111 -15.98 -21.31 -1.71
CA GLY A 111 -17.00 -22.07 -0.98
C GLY A 111 -18.32 -22.33 -1.72
N GLY A 112 -18.52 -21.76 -2.91
CA GLY A 112 -19.77 -21.87 -3.69
C GLY A 112 -19.96 -23.15 -4.52
N GLY A 113 -19.08 -24.15 -4.38
CA GLY A 113 -19.09 -25.40 -5.15
C GLY A 113 -19.58 -26.63 -4.40
N GLY A 114 -20.46 -26.47 -3.42
CA GLY A 114 -20.94 -27.54 -2.55
C GLY A 114 -22.46 -27.62 -2.42
N VAL A 115 -23.16 -27.95 -3.51
CA VAL A 115 -24.37 -28.80 -3.55
C VAL A 115 -24.46 -29.49 -4.91
#